data_AF-A0A7J9I198-F1
#
_entry.id   AF-A0A7J9I198-F1
#
_cell.length_a   1.000
_cell.length_b   1.000
_cell.length_c   1.000
_cell.angle_alpha   90.00
_cell.angle_beta   90.00
_cell.angle_gamma   90.00
#
_symmetry.space_group_name_H-M   'P 1'
#
loop_
_entity.id
_entity.type
_entity.pdbx_description
1 polymer ?
#
loop_
_entity_poly.entity_id
_entity_poly.type
_entity_poly.pdbx_seq_one_letter_code
_entity_poly.pdbx_strand_id
1 'polypeptide(L)'
;MVTWPIFAEQFYNEKLVTQVLKIGVAVGVQKWVRVEGDFVEREAIEKAVKEIMKSDRAEAMRNRAKALAEAAKKAVEKGGSSYSDLDALIEEIGLHSH
;
A
#
# COMPACT_ATOMS: atom_id res chain seq x y z
N MET A 1 -1.07 4.07 -6.91
CA MET A 1 0.07 3.19 -7.26
C MET A 1 -0.32 2.30 -8.43
N VAL A 2 0.63 1.92 -9.29
CA VAL A 2 0.45 0.74 -10.16
C VAL A 2 1.12 -0.43 -9.45
N THR A 3 0.38 -1.48 -9.09
CA THR A 3 0.92 -2.63 -8.36
C THR A 3 1.48 -3.67 -9.32
N TRP A 4 2.70 -4.12 -9.02
CA TRP A 4 3.44 -5.12 -9.79
C TRP A 4 4.06 -6.13 -8.83
N PRO A 5 3.25 -7.06 -8.27
CA PRO A 5 3.75 -8.05 -7.33
C PRO A 5 4.65 -9.08 -8.03
N ILE A 6 5.66 -9.58 -7.31
CA ILE A 6 6.63 -10.57 -7.79
C ILE A 6 6.68 -11.76 -6.82
N PHE A 7 6.90 -11.51 -5.52
CA PHE A 7 7.04 -12.57 -4.51
C PHE A 7 6.66 -12.10 -3.10
N ALA A 8 6.90 -12.95 -2.11
CA ALA A 8 6.59 -12.75 -0.69
C ALA A 8 5.12 -12.36 -0.47
N GLU A 9 4.84 -11.32 0.31
CA GLU A 9 3.52 -10.85 0.68
C GLU A 9 2.90 -9.87 -0.33
N GLN A 10 3.61 -9.55 -1.42
CA GLN A 10 3.23 -8.48 -2.35
C GLN A 10 1.86 -8.69 -3.00
N PHE A 11 1.43 -9.93 -3.22
CA PHE A 11 0.09 -10.22 -3.75
C PHE A 11 -1.01 -9.87 -2.75
N TYR A 12 -0.78 -10.03 -1.44
CA TYR A 12 -1.70 -9.57 -0.41
C TYR A 12 -1.70 -8.04 -0.33
N ASN A 13 -0.51 -7.42 -0.37
CA ASN A 13 -0.40 -5.96 -0.40
C ASN A 13 -1.07 -5.35 -1.64
N GLU A 14 -1.02 -6.01 -2.79
CA GLU A 14 -1.79 -5.62 -3.96
C GLU A 14 -3.29 -5.58 -3.66
N LYS A 15 -3.84 -6.63 -3.03
CA LYS A 15 -5.28 -6.66 -2.68
C LYS A 15 -5.63 -5.55 -1.69
N LEU A 16 -4.78 -5.30 -0.71
CA LEU A 16 -4.94 -4.18 0.21
C LEU A 16 -5.00 -2.84 -0.54
N VAL A 17 -4.03 -2.58 -1.43
CA VAL A 17 -3.93 -1.31 -2.18
C VAL A 17 -5.08 -1.12 -3.18
N THR A 18 -5.45 -2.18 -3.90
CA THR A 18 -6.38 -2.11 -5.04
C THR A 18 -7.84 -2.32 -4.63
N GLN A 19 -8.13 -3.25 -3.70
CA GLN A 19 -9.50 -3.65 -3.36
C GLN A 19 -10.01 -3.01 -2.07
N VAL A 20 -9.15 -2.94 -1.04
CA VAL A 20 -9.53 -2.41 0.28
C VAL A 20 -9.39 -0.90 0.31
N LEU A 21 -8.17 -0.39 0.12
CA LEU A 21 -7.89 1.05 0.13
C LEU A 21 -8.40 1.74 -1.14
N LYS A 22 -8.39 1.02 -2.27
CA LYS A 22 -8.77 1.51 -3.61
C LYS A 22 -7.98 2.76 -4.01
N ILE A 23 -6.66 2.67 -3.88
CA ILE A 23 -5.70 3.77 -4.21
C ILE A 23 -4.71 3.36 -5.31
N GLY A 24 -4.95 2.23 -5.97
CA GLY A 24 -4.06 1.74 -7.01
C GLY A 24 -4.75 0.83 -8.01
N VAL A 25 -4.00 0.52 -9.07
CA VAL A 25 -4.40 -0.30 -10.21
C VAL A 25 -3.38 -1.41 -10.37
N ALA A 26 -3.83 -2.65 -10.58
CA ALA A 26 -2.94 -3.77 -10.84
C ALA A 26 -2.46 -3.76 -12.30
N VAL A 27 -1.19 -4.07 -12.51
CA VAL A 27 -0.63 -4.26 -13.86
C VAL A 27 -1.05 -5.60 -14.47
N GLY A 28 -1.49 -6.56 -13.63
CA GLY A 28 -2.05 -7.84 -14.06
C GLY A 28 -1.15 -9.06 -13.83
N VAL A 29 -0.04 -8.94 -13.09
CA VAL A 29 0.77 -10.10 -12.69
C VAL A 29 -0.03 -11.02 -11.79
N GLN A 30 -0.02 -12.32 -12.08
CA GLN A 30 -0.71 -13.33 -11.29
C GLN A 30 0.23 -14.43 -10.76
N LYS A 31 1.46 -14.50 -11.29
CA LYS A 31 2.40 -15.56 -10.94
C LYS A 31 3.35 -15.14 -9.83
N TRP A 32 3.32 -15.87 -8.72
CA TRP A 32 4.29 -15.72 -7.63
C TRP A 32 5.60 -16.43 -7.99
N VAL A 33 6.71 -15.70 -8.11
CA VAL A 33 8.03 -16.26 -8.46
C VAL A 33 9.14 -15.50 -7.75
N ARG A 34 10.05 -16.21 -7.09
CA ARG A 34 11.16 -15.60 -6.31
C ARG A 34 12.31 -15.06 -7.17
N VAL A 35 12.53 -15.61 -8.37
CA VAL A 35 13.76 -15.40 -9.14
C VAL A 35 13.51 -14.57 -10.41
N GLU A 36 12.53 -14.96 -11.23
CA GLU A 36 12.21 -14.26 -12.48
C GLU A 36 10.71 -13.95 -12.50
N GLY A 37 10.38 -12.66 -12.49
CA GLY A 37 9.00 -12.19 -12.48
C GLY A 37 8.21 -12.59 -13.73
N ASP A 38 6.90 -12.42 -13.68
CA ASP A 38 6.04 -12.69 -14.82
C ASP A 38 6.29 -11.70 -15.96
N PHE A 39 6.15 -12.15 -17.20
CA PHE A 39 6.25 -11.27 -18.37
C PHE A 39 4.93 -10.51 -18.53
N VAL A 40 5.00 -9.18 -18.45
CA VAL A 40 3.83 -8.31 -18.63
C VAL A 40 3.93 -7.61 -19.98
N GLU A 41 2.90 -7.79 -20.80
CA GLU A 41 2.81 -7.15 -22.11
C GLU A 41 2.74 -5.62 -21.98
N ARG A 42 3.31 -4.92 -22.96
CA ARG A 42 3.33 -3.44 -23.01
C ARG A 42 1.93 -2.85 -22.89
N GLU A 43 0.95 -3.50 -23.50
CA GLU A 43 -0.45 -3.08 -23.57
C GLU A 43 -1.08 -3.07 -22.17
N ALA A 44 -0.75 -4.05 -21.33
CA ALA A 44 -1.20 -4.11 -19.95
C ALA A 44 -0.60 -2.97 -19.11
N ILE A 45 0.69 -2.67 -19.31
CA ILE A 45 1.38 -1.54 -18.67
C ILE A 45 0.72 -0.21 -19.11
N GLU A 46 0.53 -0.01 -20.41
CA GLU A 46 -0.10 1.19 -20.96
C GLU A 46 -1.50 1.40 -20.39
N LYS A 47 -2.31 0.34 -20.32
CA LYS A 47 -3.65 0.38 -19.74
C LYS A 47 -3.62 0.77 -18.27
N ALA A 48 -2.74 0.16 -17.46
CA ALA A 48 -2.63 0.47 -16.05
C ALA A 48 -2.20 1.92 -15.79
N VAL A 49 -1.24 2.43 -16.59
CA VAL A 49 -0.78 3.83 -16.53
C VAL A 49 -1.89 4.80 -16.94
N LYS A 50 -2.63 4.52 -18.02
CA LYS A 50 -3.77 5.35 -18.41
C LYS A 50 -4.85 5.38 -17.33
N GLU A 51 -5.16 4.24 -16.74
CA GLU A 51 -6.18 4.11 -15.70
C GLU A 51 -5.83 4.97 -14.47
N ILE A 52 -4.61 4.84 -13.93
CA ILE A 52 -4.22 5.58 -12.72
C ILE A 52 -4.11 7.10 -12.94
N MET A 53 -3.86 7.53 -14.18
CA MET A 53 -3.64 8.95 -14.51
C MET A 53 -4.92 9.66 -14.91
N LYS A 54 -5.70 9.07 -15.84
CA LYS A 54 -6.73 9.76 -16.61
C LYS A 54 -8.12 9.13 -16.54
N SER A 55 -8.31 7.99 -15.87
CA SER A 55 -9.66 7.41 -15.77
C SER A 55 -10.57 8.24 -14.88
N ASP A 56 -11.88 7.99 -15.00
CA ASP A 56 -12.91 8.59 -14.13
C ASP A 56 -12.67 8.29 -12.64
N ARG A 57 -11.92 7.22 -12.33
CA ARG A 57 -11.59 6.83 -10.95
C ARG A 57 -10.29 7.45 -10.46
N ALA A 58 -9.47 8.04 -11.34
CA ALA A 58 -8.14 8.52 -11.01
C ALA A 58 -8.15 9.62 -9.93
N GLU A 59 -9.10 10.55 -10.01
CA GLU A 59 -9.24 11.62 -9.02
C GLU A 59 -9.66 11.07 -7.64
N ALA A 60 -10.64 10.16 -7.62
CA ALA A 60 -11.07 9.51 -6.38
C ALA A 60 -9.92 8.74 -5.71
N MET A 61 -9.10 8.03 -6.50
CA MET A 61 -7.89 7.35 -5.99
C MET A 61 -6.90 8.34 -5.39
N ARG A 62 -6.63 9.48 -6.06
CA ARG A 62 -5.73 10.54 -5.55
C ARG A 62 -6.25 11.14 -4.23
N ASN A 63 -7.55 11.42 -4.14
CA ASN A 63 -8.15 12.00 -2.94
C ASN A 63 -8.09 11.03 -1.75
N ARG A 64 -8.36 9.74 -1.97
CA ARG A 64 -8.17 8.70 -0.94
C ARG A 64 -6.72 8.59 -0.48
N ALA A 65 -5.77 8.60 -1.42
CA ALA A 65 -4.35 8.55 -1.09
C ALA A 65 -3.90 9.77 -0.26
N LYS A 66 -4.39 10.97 -0.57
CA LYS A 66 -4.15 12.18 0.25
C LYS A 66 -4.73 12.05 1.66
N ALA A 67 -5.96 11.56 1.80
CA ALA A 67 -6.56 11.34 3.11
C ALA A 67 -5.77 10.33 3.96
N LEU A 68 -5.30 9.24 3.35
CA LEU A 68 -4.43 8.27 4.02
C LEU A 68 -3.07 8.86 4.40
N ALA A 69 -2.50 9.71 3.55
CA ALA A 69 -1.23 10.39 3.86
C ALA A 69 -1.38 11.31 5.09
N GLU A 70 -2.47 12.06 5.20
CA GLU A 70 -2.74 12.90 6.38
C GLU A 70 -3.01 12.06 7.63
N ALA A 71 -3.74 10.94 7.51
CA ALA A 71 -3.94 10.01 8.62
C ALA A 71 -2.62 9.39 9.12
N ALA A 72 -1.74 8.99 8.19
CA ALA A 72 -0.43 8.43 8.52
C ALA A 72 0.46 9.44 9.25
N LYS A 73 0.47 10.71 8.84
CA LYS A 73 1.19 11.79 9.56
C LYS A 73 0.67 11.95 10.99
N LYS A 74 -0.65 12.05 11.16
CA LYS A 74 -1.29 12.19 12.48
C LYS A 74 -1.02 11.01 13.40
N ALA A 75 -0.92 9.79 12.85
CA ALA A 75 -0.66 8.60 13.65
C ALA A 75 0.70 8.63 14.36
N VAL A 76 1.70 9.30 13.78
CA VAL A 76 3.08 9.35 14.32
C VAL A 76 3.42 10.65 15.05
N GLU A 77 2.58 11.69 14.94
CA GLU A 77 2.70 12.91 15.73
C GLU A 77 2.48 12.63 17.23
N LYS A 78 2.93 13.55 18.10
CA LYS A 78 2.77 13.41 19.56
C LYS A 78 1.28 13.27 19.92
N GLY A 79 0.94 12.20 20.64
CA GLY A 79 -0.44 11.85 20.97
C GLY A 79 -1.20 11.12 19.86
N GLY A 80 -0.56 10.81 18.74
CA GLY A 80 -1.06 9.94 17.68
C GLY A 80 -1.08 8.47 18.10
N SER A 81 -1.80 7.64 17.33
CA SER A 81 -2.00 6.23 17.68
C SER A 81 -0.68 5.44 17.69
N SER A 82 0.13 5.54 16.65
CA SER A 82 1.41 4.82 16.57
C SER A 82 2.44 5.38 17.55
N TYR A 83 2.40 6.68 17.84
CA TYR A 83 3.22 7.28 18.90
C TYR A 83 2.86 6.68 20.27
N SER A 84 1.57 6.64 20.59
CA SER A 84 1.07 6.12 21.86
C SER A 84 1.30 4.62 22.02
N ASP A 85 1.13 3.84 20.94
CA ASP A 85 1.42 2.40 20.95
C ASP A 85 2.91 2.11 21.18
N LEU A 86 3.80 2.96 20.65
CA LEU A 86 5.23 2.82 20.89
C LEU A 86 5.59 3.15 22.34
N ASP A 87 5.03 4.21 22.92
CA ASP A 87 5.19 4.56 24.33
C ASP A 87 4.71 3.40 25.22
N ALA A 88 3.53 2.86 24.95
CA ALA A 88 2.97 1.72 25.68
C ALA A 88 3.86 0.46 25.60
N LEU A 89 4.42 0.18 24.42
CA LEU A 89 5.35 -0.94 24.25
C LEU A 89 6.63 -0.77 25.07
N ILE A 90 7.19 0.45 25.11
CA ILE A 90 8.39 0.76 25.90
C ILE A 90 8.11 0.58 27.40
N GLU A 91 6.97 1.09 27.87
CA GLU A 91 6.52 0.91 29.25
C GLU A 91 6.36 -0.58 29.60
N GLU A 92 5.72 -1.35 28.73
CA GLU A 92 5.53 -2.80 28.92
C GLU A 92 6.87 -3.53 29.02
N ILE A 93 7.80 -3.30 28.10
CA ILE A 93 9.13 -3.94 28.14
C ILE A 93 9.89 -3.52 29.41
N GLY A 94 9.80 -2.25 29.82
CA GLY A 94 10.41 -1.74 31.04
C GLY A 94 9.91 -2.45 32.29
N LEU A 95 8.60 -2.73 32.37
CA LEU A 95 8.00 -3.46 33.50
C LEU A 95 8.41 -4.93 33.58
N HIS A 96 8.76 -5.55 32.44
CA HIS A 96 9.19 -6.95 32.36
C HIS A 96 10.71 -7.15 32.46
N SER A 97 11.49 -6.09 32.67
CA SER A 97 12.96 -6.15 32.76
C SER A 97 13.49 -6.46 34.17
N HIS A 98 12.70 -7.12 35.03
CA HIS A 98 13.08 -7.55 36.38
C HIS A 98 13.41 -9.04 36.45
#